data_AF-D7B2J0-F1
#
_entry.id   AF-D7B2J0-F1
#
_cell.length_a   1.000
_cell.length_b   1.000
_cell.length_c   1.000
_cell.angle_alpha   90.00
_cell.angle_beta   90.00
_cell.angle_gamma   90.00
#
_symmetry.space_group_name_H-M   'P 1'
#
loop_
_entity.id
_entity.type
_entity.pdbx_description
1 polymer ?
#
loop_
_entity_poly.entity_id
_entity_poly.type
_entity_poly.pdbx_seq_one_letter_code
_entity_poly.pdbx_strand_id
1 'polypeptide(L)'
;MSRLQRADKKVYDHVTGLGPASLDAYTPKFVQATDNMAPWFLMSATLAATGGPRLRRTALRAILAAGTANLVSAGIKQISGRTRPDNSAVPAARSPYRSYPSTSFPSGHTAAAAAYAAGVMTDAPKPLAGLVALLAGGVAFSRVHSGVHYPGDVLAGVAIGCGAALLAGTVVPPRPELVFGARTVADGETDVDREGGGVTVVVNPRSASGTVPGLTAADVTSRVARALPKARIIPLSADDDVVGVMDQAARTSEVLAVAGGDGTVNAGAQAALDHDRPLLVLPDGTLNNFARTLGLSSVDIALRAFDDGRLARVDVGEVDGRIFLNTSSFGSYPRMVDRRDKWAERIGKWPAFALALWQDLREVSPISAVVDGEPAKVWWAFVGNCQYRTHGRVPALREQLDDGRLDVRVLTARAPFPRLRAVADVLLGKFAHGEGYSERLTTGLTLTIPGEPRLLAVDGEVVEGSRTVVFTKRHAALRVFVPAVETDR
;
A
#
# COMPACT_ATOMS: atom_id res chain seq x y z
N MET A 1 21.42 30.57 -37.76
CA MET A 1 21.07 30.06 -36.42
C MET A 1 19.70 30.58 -35.98
N SER A 2 18.84 29.70 -35.47
CA SER A 2 17.53 30.09 -34.90
C SER A 2 17.70 30.92 -33.62
N ARG A 3 16.64 31.64 -33.18
CA ARG A 3 16.66 32.39 -31.90
C ARG A 3 17.00 31.47 -30.71
N LEU A 4 16.48 30.24 -30.72
CA LEU A 4 16.77 29.20 -29.72
C LEU A 4 18.24 28.78 -29.71
N GLN A 5 18.85 28.52 -30.87
CA GLN A 5 20.27 28.15 -30.95
C GLN A 5 21.19 29.27 -30.43
N ARG A 6 20.84 30.54 -30.67
CA ARG A 6 21.61 31.67 -30.14
C ARG A 6 21.49 31.79 -28.62
N ALA A 7 20.30 31.58 -28.06
CA ALA A 7 20.11 31.56 -26.62
C ALA A 7 20.88 30.40 -25.98
N ASP A 8 20.80 29.20 -26.56
CA ASP A 8 21.50 28.01 -26.08
C ASP A 8 23.02 28.18 -26.08
N LYS A 9 23.57 28.81 -27.13
CA LYS A 9 24.99 29.17 -27.19
C LYS A 9 25.38 30.22 -26.14
N LYS A 10 24.58 31.28 -25.93
CA LYS A 10 24.87 32.29 -24.90
C LYS A 10 24.93 31.68 -23.50
N VAL A 11 24.01 30.77 -23.18
CA VAL A 11 24.00 30.08 -21.89
C VAL A 11 25.18 29.12 -21.80
N TYR A 12 25.53 28.41 -22.88
CA TYR A 12 26.73 27.58 -22.94
C TYR A 12 28.01 28.38 -22.67
N ASP A 13 28.20 29.52 -23.35
CA ASP A 13 29.36 30.39 -23.18
C ASP A 13 29.46 30.91 -21.73
N HIS A 14 28.31 31.22 -21.12
CA HIS A 14 28.26 31.63 -19.71
C HIS A 14 28.65 30.49 -18.77
N VAL A 15 28.05 29.30 -18.93
CA VAL A 15 28.28 28.14 -18.03
C VAL A 15 29.70 27.58 -18.15
N THR A 16 30.29 27.60 -19.34
CA THR A 16 31.70 27.21 -19.53
C THR A 16 32.66 28.25 -18.92
N GLY A 17 32.24 29.52 -18.83
CA GLY A 17 32.93 30.57 -18.09
C GLY A 17 32.75 30.53 -16.57
N LEU A 18 31.74 29.83 -16.05
CA LEU A 18 31.54 29.63 -14.61
C LEU A 18 32.49 28.57 -14.06
N GLY A 19 32.90 28.71 -12.80
CA GLY A 19 33.63 27.69 -12.03
C GLY A 19 35.05 28.11 -11.61
N PRO A 20 35.41 28.01 -10.31
CA PRO A 20 36.75 28.31 -9.84
C PRO A 20 37.76 27.31 -10.39
N ALA A 21 38.98 27.76 -10.71
CA ALA A 21 40.06 26.93 -11.26
C ALA A 21 40.37 25.68 -10.41
N SER A 22 40.00 25.70 -9.12
CA SER A 22 40.14 24.56 -8.20
C SER A 22 39.27 23.36 -8.56
N LEU A 23 38.16 23.52 -9.27
CA LEU A 23 37.28 22.40 -9.69
C LEU A 23 37.72 21.77 -11.01
N ASP A 24 38.59 22.44 -11.78
CA ASP A 24 38.97 22.06 -13.14
C ASP A 24 39.57 20.66 -13.18
N ALA A 25 40.48 20.36 -12.25
CA ALA A 25 41.15 19.05 -12.17
C ALA A 25 40.21 17.90 -11.74
N TYR A 26 39.06 18.22 -11.11
CA TYR A 26 38.10 17.23 -10.64
C TYR A 26 37.01 16.94 -11.67
N THR A 27 36.68 17.91 -12.52
CA THR A 27 35.65 17.80 -13.54
C THR A 27 35.83 16.58 -14.46
N PRO A 28 37.01 16.29 -15.05
CA PRO A 28 37.20 15.10 -15.87
C PRO A 28 37.00 13.77 -15.12
N LYS A 29 37.44 13.71 -13.85
CA LYS A 29 37.27 12.53 -12.99
C LYS A 29 35.81 12.28 -12.67
N PHE A 30 35.05 13.34 -12.37
CA PHE A 30 33.62 13.25 -12.13
C PHE A 30 32.85 12.85 -13.40
N VAL A 31 33.20 13.43 -14.56
CA VAL A 31 32.61 13.05 -15.86
C VAL A 31 32.90 11.58 -16.15
N GLN A 32 34.14 11.11 -15.95
CA GLN A 32 34.54 9.71 -16.13
C GLN A 32 33.75 8.77 -15.22
N ALA A 33 33.65 9.09 -13.94
CA ALA A 33 32.91 8.29 -12.97
C ALA A 33 31.44 8.16 -13.34
N THR A 34 30.85 9.20 -13.94
CA THR A 34 29.42 9.25 -14.32
C THR A 34 29.16 8.94 -15.79
N ASP A 35 30.17 8.47 -16.54
CA ASP A 35 30.06 8.28 -17.98
C ASP A 35 29.41 6.95 -18.40
N ASN A 36 29.08 6.11 -17.42
CA ASN A 36 28.45 4.81 -17.59
C ASN A 36 27.40 4.55 -16.49
N MET A 37 26.76 3.38 -16.56
CA MET A 37 25.69 3.02 -15.62
C MET A 37 26.16 2.46 -14.28
N ALA A 38 27.46 2.20 -14.11
CA ALA A 38 27.99 1.52 -12.93
C ALA A 38 27.69 2.22 -11.60
N PRO A 39 27.78 3.57 -11.47
CA PRO A 39 27.41 4.24 -10.22
C PRO A 39 25.95 4.05 -9.84
N TRP A 40 25.05 4.08 -10.84
CA TRP A 40 23.61 3.89 -10.63
C TRP A 40 23.28 2.44 -10.25
N PHE A 41 23.96 1.47 -10.86
CA PHE A 41 23.84 0.06 -10.45
C PHE A 41 24.38 -0.18 -9.05
N LEU A 42 25.55 0.37 -8.72
CA LEU A 42 26.15 0.26 -7.39
C LEU A 42 25.23 0.85 -6.32
N MET A 43 24.75 2.08 -6.51
CA MET A 43 23.81 2.71 -5.59
C MET A 43 22.52 1.91 -5.46
N SER A 44 21.97 1.37 -6.56
CA SER A 44 20.78 0.52 -6.52
C SER A 44 21.02 -0.78 -5.75
N ALA A 45 22.17 -1.42 -5.97
CA ALA A 45 22.57 -2.62 -5.24
C ALA A 45 22.72 -2.32 -3.74
N THR A 46 23.36 -1.20 -3.38
CA THR A 46 23.47 -0.76 -1.98
C THR A 46 22.10 -0.52 -1.36
N LEU A 47 21.20 0.22 -2.04
CA LEU A 47 19.84 0.47 -1.56
C LEU A 47 19.02 -0.83 -1.42
N ALA A 48 19.22 -1.79 -2.32
CA ALA A 48 18.53 -3.07 -2.27
C ALA A 48 19.07 -3.99 -1.15
N ALA A 49 20.38 -4.00 -0.93
CA ALA A 49 21.05 -4.84 0.06
C ALA A 49 20.88 -4.32 1.48
N THR A 50 21.07 -3.01 1.69
CA THR A 50 21.04 -2.37 3.01
C THR A 50 19.65 -1.85 3.40
N GLY A 51 18.78 -1.63 2.40
CA GLY A 51 17.48 -1.03 2.62
C GLY A 51 16.36 -2.06 2.84
N GLY A 52 15.33 -1.62 3.57
CA GLY A 52 14.08 -2.38 3.72
C GLY A 52 13.28 -2.49 2.41
N PRO A 53 12.11 -3.16 2.42
CA PRO A 53 11.35 -3.43 1.19
C PRO A 53 10.92 -2.16 0.42
N ARG A 54 10.82 -1.01 1.11
CA ARG A 54 10.61 0.31 0.48
C ARG A 54 11.78 0.69 -0.43
N LEU A 55 13.00 0.71 0.12
CA LEU A 55 14.22 1.06 -0.63
C LEU A 55 14.57 0.04 -1.72
N ARG A 56 14.25 -1.24 -1.55
CA ARG A 56 14.38 -2.25 -2.62
C ARG A 56 13.53 -1.93 -3.85
N ARG A 57 12.26 -1.52 -3.64
CA ARG A 57 11.39 -1.06 -4.73
C ARG A 57 11.86 0.24 -5.34
N THR A 58 12.32 1.18 -4.51
CA THR A 58 12.94 2.44 -4.96
C THR A 58 14.12 2.17 -5.88
N ALA A 59 15.03 1.26 -5.49
CA ALA A 59 16.19 0.87 -6.28
C ALA A 59 15.79 0.28 -7.64
N LEU A 60 14.84 -0.66 -7.64
CA LEU A 60 14.32 -1.26 -8.87
C LEU A 60 13.67 -0.22 -9.80
N ARG A 61 12.83 0.67 -9.26
CA ARG A 61 12.19 1.74 -10.05
C ARG A 61 13.23 2.68 -10.64
N ALA A 62 14.18 3.14 -9.83
CA ALA A 62 15.21 4.08 -10.26
C ALA A 62 16.09 3.51 -11.38
N ILE A 63 16.50 2.24 -11.27
CA ILE A 63 17.34 1.61 -12.31
C ILE A 63 16.55 1.31 -13.59
N LEU A 64 15.27 0.92 -13.49
CA LEU A 64 14.40 0.76 -14.65
C LEU A 64 14.18 2.10 -15.36
N ALA A 65 13.89 3.17 -14.61
CA ALA A 65 13.73 4.52 -15.15
C ALA A 65 14.99 4.98 -15.90
N ALA A 66 16.17 4.81 -15.30
CA ALA A 66 17.44 5.18 -15.93
C ALA A 66 17.75 4.35 -17.19
N GLY A 67 17.45 3.05 -17.17
CA GLY A 67 17.56 2.18 -18.35
C GLY A 67 16.64 2.63 -19.49
N THR A 68 15.37 2.91 -19.19
CA THR A 68 14.40 3.43 -20.16
C THR A 68 14.84 4.77 -20.74
N ALA A 69 15.30 5.71 -19.90
CA ALA A 69 15.77 7.02 -20.36
C ALA A 69 16.98 6.92 -21.31
N ASN A 70 17.90 5.99 -21.05
CA ASN A 70 19.03 5.70 -21.94
C ASN A 70 18.58 5.15 -23.29
N LEU A 71 17.66 4.17 -23.29
CA LEU A 71 17.13 3.59 -24.53
C LEU A 71 16.43 4.65 -25.39
N VAL A 72 15.58 5.48 -24.77
CA VAL A 72 14.89 6.59 -25.46
C VAL A 72 15.91 7.59 -26.01
N SER A 73 16.91 7.99 -25.22
CA SER A 73 17.95 8.92 -25.66
C SER A 73 18.79 8.35 -26.82
N ALA A 74 19.11 7.06 -26.79
CA ALA A 74 19.82 6.37 -27.87
C ALA A 74 18.99 6.35 -29.15
N GLY A 75 17.68 6.10 -29.06
CA GLY A 75 16.77 6.16 -30.21
C GLY A 75 16.69 7.55 -30.83
N ILE A 76 16.54 8.60 -30.01
CA ILE A 76 16.50 9.99 -30.49
C ILE A 76 17.84 10.38 -31.13
N LYS A 77 18.97 9.91 -30.60
CA LYS A 77 20.30 10.21 -31.17
C LYS A 77 20.47 9.72 -32.60
N GLN A 78 19.83 8.61 -32.98
CA GLN A 78 19.90 8.06 -34.34
C GLN A 78 19.24 8.96 -35.39
N ILE A 79 18.27 9.76 -34.98
CA ILE A 79 17.53 10.68 -35.87
C ILE A 79 17.95 12.14 -35.69
N SER A 80 18.62 12.47 -34.59
CA SER A 80 19.10 13.82 -34.33
C SER A 80 20.41 14.09 -35.09
N GLY A 81 20.47 15.19 -35.85
CA GLY A 81 21.69 15.64 -36.53
C GLY A 81 22.48 16.72 -35.79
N ARG A 82 22.23 16.93 -34.49
CA ARG A 82 22.81 18.08 -33.76
C ARG A 82 24.29 17.85 -33.50
N THR A 83 25.13 18.76 -34.02
CA THR A 83 26.57 18.79 -33.73
C THR A 83 26.85 19.23 -32.29
N ARG A 84 27.96 18.76 -31.73
CA ARG A 84 28.41 19.14 -30.38
C ARG A 84 28.88 20.61 -30.36
N PRO A 85 28.85 21.27 -29.19
CA PRO A 85 29.38 22.62 -29.07
C PRO A 85 30.88 22.67 -29.35
N ASP A 86 31.33 23.84 -29.81
CA ASP A 86 32.76 24.14 -29.89
C ASP A 86 33.32 24.26 -28.47
N ASN A 87 34.33 23.45 -28.17
CA ASN A 87 34.98 23.38 -26.87
C ASN A 87 36.41 23.95 -26.89
N SER A 88 36.84 24.60 -27.97
CA SER A 88 38.17 25.21 -28.10
C SER A 88 38.48 26.26 -27.01
N ALA A 89 37.45 26.95 -26.51
CA ALA A 89 37.55 27.92 -25.43
C ALA A 89 37.52 27.30 -24.02
N VAL A 90 37.27 25.99 -23.89
CA VAL A 90 37.23 25.30 -22.60
C VAL A 90 38.66 24.95 -22.18
N PRO A 91 39.10 25.30 -20.94
CA PRO A 91 40.43 24.96 -20.45
C PRO A 91 40.76 23.47 -20.59
N ALA A 92 41.97 23.14 -21.05
CA ALA A 92 42.40 21.76 -21.27
C ALA A 92 42.29 20.88 -20.00
N ALA A 93 42.45 21.47 -18.81
CA ALA A 93 42.27 20.79 -17.53
C ALA A 93 40.82 20.30 -17.29
N ARG A 94 39.82 20.90 -17.95
CA ARG A 94 38.40 20.52 -17.89
C ARG A 94 37.97 19.60 -19.04
N SER A 95 38.83 19.43 -20.04
CA SER A 95 38.51 18.63 -21.22
C SER A 95 38.16 17.20 -20.83
N PRO A 96 37.15 16.59 -21.47
CA PRO A 96 36.77 15.23 -21.14
C PRO A 96 37.90 14.24 -21.38
N TYR A 97 37.96 13.18 -20.59
CA TYR A 97 38.98 12.14 -20.70
C TYR A 97 38.95 11.36 -22.03
N ARG A 98 37.89 11.51 -22.83
CA ARG A 98 37.72 10.88 -24.14
C ARG A 98 36.95 11.76 -25.12
N SER A 99 37.11 11.49 -26.42
CA SER A 99 36.30 12.10 -27.47
C SER A 99 34.94 11.43 -27.60
N TYR A 100 33.90 12.21 -27.93
CA TYR A 100 32.53 11.74 -28.11
C TYR A 100 32.07 11.91 -29.57
N PRO A 101 32.20 10.89 -30.43
CA PRO A 101 31.90 11.01 -31.87
C PRO A 101 30.40 11.07 -32.19
N SER A 102 29.54 10.77 -31.21
CA SER A 102 28.09 10.78 -31.38
C SER A 102 27.50 12.19 -31.35
N THR A 103 26.28 12.30 -31.87
CA THR A 103 25.47 13.53 -31.89
C THR A 103 25.22 14.09 -30.49
N SER A 104 25.06 15.42 -30.41
CA SER A 104 24.92 16.15 -29.14
C SER A 104 23.56 15.94 -28.47
N PHE A 105 22.48 15.81 -29.25
CA PHE A 105 21.12 15.82 -28.72
C PHE A 105 20.53 14.41 -28.58
N PRO A 106 19.79 14.11 -27.50
CA PRO A 106 19.83 14.74 -26.19
C PRO A 106 21.05 14.27 -25.39
N SER A 107 21.27 14.83 -24.19
CA SER A 107 22.26 14.31 -23.25
C SER A 107 21.75 13.03 -22.57
N GLY A 108 22.22 11.87 -23.02
CA GLY A 108 21.84 10.56 -22.46
C GLY A 108 22.25 10.38 -20.99
N HIS A 109 23.45 10.83 -20.62
CA HIS A 109 23.92 10.80 -19.22
C HIS A 109 23.04 11.63 -18.30
N THR A 110 22.65 12.82 -18.75
CA THR A 110 21.69 13.67 -18.01
C THR A 110 20.33 12.97 -17.90
N ALA A 111 19.86 12.36 -18.99
CA ALA A 111 18.58 11.65 -18.97
C ALA A 111 18.57 10.48 -17.98
N ALA A 112 19.62 9.65 -17.98
CA ALA A 112 19.75 8.55 -17.02
C ALA A 112 19.84 9.05 -15.57
N ALA A 113 20.63 10.09 -15.31
CA ALA A 113 20.79 10.67 -13.97
C ALA A 113 19.48 11.29 -13.45
N ALA A 114 18.79 12.06 -14.28
CA ALA A 114 17.50 12.67 -13.95
C ALA A 114 16.42 11.61 -13.72
N ALA A 115 16.36 10.57 -14.56
CA ALA A 115 15.44 9.45 -14.39
C ALA A 115 15.69 8.68 -13.09
N TYR A 116 16.97 8.42 -12.79
CA TYR A 116 17.35 7.75 -11.55
C TYR A 116 16.92 8.57 -10.33
N ALA A 117 17.26 9.86 -10.31
CA ALA A 117 16.89 10.76 -9.22
C ALA A 117 15.38 10.88 -9.05
N ALA A 118 14.62 11.01 -10.14
CA ALA A 118 13.16 11.04 -10.10
C ALA A 118 12.55 9.74 -9.58
N GLY A 119 13.10 8.58 -9.97
CA GLY A 119 12.70 7.28 -9.45
C GLY A 119 12.99 7.11 -7.94
N VAL A 120 14.09 7.67 -7.46
CA VAL A 120 14.43 7.71 -6.02
C VAL A 120 13.48 8.63 -5.26
N MET A 121 13.23 9.85 -5.77
CA MET A 121 12.37 10.87 -5.15
C MET A 121 10.93 10.40 -4.89
N THR A 122 10.46 9.37 -5.60
CA THR A 122 9.08 8.88 -5.42
C THR A 122 8.84 8.26 -4.03
N ASP A 123 9.82 7.52 -3.49
CA ASP A 123 9.65 6.75 -2.24
C ASP A 123 10.80 6.90 -1.25
N ALA A 124 11.96 7.45 -1.62
CA ALA A 124 13.08 7.55 -0.69
C ALA A 124 12.85 8.59 0.41
N PRO A 125 13.50 8.45 1.58
CA PRO A 125 13.57 9.53 2.57
C PRO A 125 14.08 10.83 1.95
N LYS A 126 13.50 11.98 2.34
CA LYS A 126 13.82 13.31 1.81
C LYS A 126 15.35 13.61 1.76
N PRO A 127 16.16 13.28 2.78
CA PRO A 127 17.60 13.53 2.73
C PRO A 127 18.32 12.76 1.62
N LEU A 128 17.99 11.47 1.45
CA LEU A 128 18.54 10.63 0.39
C LEU A 128 18.11 11.13 -0.99
N ALA A 129 16.82 11.47 -1.14
CA ALA A 129 16.27 12.03 -2.36
C ALA A 129 16.99 13.33 -2.76
N GLY A 130 17.24 14.22 -1.80
CA GLY A 130 18.01 15.44 -2.01
C GLY A 130 19.45 15.17 -2.46
N LEU A 131 20.15 14.23 -1.82
CA LEU A 131 21.52 13.86 -2.19
C LEU A 131 21.63 13.33 -3.62
N VAL A 132 20.71 12.45 -4.01
CA VAL A 132 20.69 11.88 -5.37
C VAL A 132 20.30 12.94 -6.42
N ALA A 133 19.38 13.85 -6.08
CA ALA A 133 19.02 14.98 -6.94
C ALA A 133 20.22 15.94 -7.14
N LEU A 134 20.99 16.21 -6.09
CA LEU A 134 22.23 16.99 -6.18
C LEU A 134 23.27 16.32 -7.09
N LEU A 135 23.44 15.00 -6.97
CA LEU A 135 24.34 14.24 -7.85
C LEU A 135 23.88 14.33 -9.31
N ALA A 136 22.58 14.19 -9.59
CA ALA A 136 22.04 14.32 -10.94
C ALA A 136 22.20 15.76 -11.50
N GLY A 137 22.01 16.77 -10.66
CA GLY A 137 22.31 18.17 -10.99
C GLY A 137 23.79 18.40 -11.31
N GLY A 138 24.69 17.78 -10.55
CA GLY A 138 26.12 17.77 -10.83
C GLY A 138 26.47 17.12 -12.17
N VAL A 139 25.83 16.00 -12.51
CA VAL A 139 25.96 15.37 -13.85
C VAL A 139 25.50 16.35 -14.92
N ALA A 140 24.29 16.91 -14.82
CA ALA A 140 23.75 17.86 -15.78
C ALA A 140 24.69 19.07 -16.00
N PHE A 141 25.16 19.67 -14.91
CA PHE A 141 26.11 20.79 -14.94
C PHE A 141 27.43 20.40 -15.62
N SER A 142 28.02 19.26 -15.25
CA SER A 142 29.31 18.80 -15.80
C SER A 142 29.27 18.63 -17.32
N ARG A 143 28.12 18.24 -17.90
CA ARG A 143 27.99 18.03 -19.36
C ARG A 143 28.05 19.33 -20.16
N VAL A 144 27.59 20.45 -19.58
CA VAL A 144 27.75 21.78 -20.16
C VAL A 144 29.13 22.34 -19.84
N HIS A 145 29.52 22.27 -18.56
CA HIS A 145 30.75 22.86 -18.06
C HIS A 145 32.02 22.28 -18.70
N SER A 146 32.04 20.98 -19.04
CA SER A 146 33.14 20.33 -19.78
C SER A 146 33.08 20.55 -21.30
N GLY A 147 32.14 21.34 -21.81
CA GLY A 147 32.06 21.63 -23.24
C GLY A 147 31.50 20.49 -24.10
N VAL A 148 30.75 19.55 -23.54
CA VAL A 148 30.33 18.31 -24.26
C VAL A 148 28.93 18.43 -24.84
N HIS A 149 28.08 19.25 -24.22
CA HIS A 149 26.67 19.43 -24.57
C HIS A 149 26.22 20.88 -24.43
N TYR A 150 25.24 21.28 -25.22
CA TYR A 150 24.53 22.53 -24.99
C TYR A 150 23.53 22.39 -23.83
N PRO A 151 23.21 23.49 -23.10
CA PRO A 151 22.15 23.50 -22.09
C PRO A 151 20.82 22.90 -22.55
N GLY A 152 20.40 23.15 -23.80
CA GLY A 152 19.20 22.57 -24.38
C GLY A 152 19.24 21.04 -24.51
N ASP A 153 20.42 20.45 -24.74
CA ASP A 153 20.58 18.98 -24.77
C ASP A 153 20.39 18.38 -23.37
N VAL A 154 20.82 19.12 -22.34
CA VAL A 154 20.72 18.76 -20.93
C VAL A 154 19.26 18.89 -20.47
N LEU A 155 18.58 20.00 -20.78
CA LEU A 155 17.15 20.18 -20.47
C LEU A 155 16.27 19.11 -21.12
N ALA A 156 16.54 18.77 -22.39
CA ALA A 156 15.85 17.67 -23.06
C ALA A 156 16.14 16.33 -22.39
N GLY A 157 17.39 16.10 -21.97
CA GLY A 157 17.76 14.93 -21.16
C GLY A 157 16.94 14.85 -19.87
N VAL A 158 16.86 15.94 -19.09
CA VAL A 158 16.05 16.00 -17.86
C VAL A 158 14.59 15.66 -18.14
N ALA A 159 13.98 16.24 -19.18
CA ALA A 159 12.59 15.98 -19.55
C ALA A 159 12.35 14.49 -19.91
N ILE A 160 13.24 13.89 -20.71
CA ILE A 160 13.22 12.45 -21.02
C ILE A 160 13.33 11.63 -19.74
N GLY A 161 14.23 12.03 -18.83
CA GLY A 161 14.45 11.32 -17.58
C GLY A 161 13.22 11.33 -16.66
N CYS A 162 12.60 12.49 -16.48
CA CYS A 162 11.35 12.62 -15.73
C CYS A 162 10.22 11.78 -16.34
N GLY A 163 10.06 11.81 -17.68
CA GLY A 163 9.07 10.98 -18.38
C GLY A 163 9.32 9.48 -18.20
N ALA A 164 10.57 9.03 -18.28
CA ALA A 164 10.95 7.64 -18.03
C ALA A 164 10.67 7.21 -16.58
N ALA A 165 10.87 8.11 -15.60
CA ALA A 165 10.54 7.83 -14.21
C ALA A 165 9.03 7.70 -13.97
N LEU A 166 8.20 8.53 -14.64
CA LEU A 166 6.75 8.39 -14.59
C LEU A 166 6.28 7.04 -15.15
N LEU A 167 6.85 6.61 -16.29
CA LEU A 167 6.59 5.28 -16.87
C LEU A 167 7.05 4.15 -15.96
N ALA A 168 8.25 4.25 -15.37
CA ALA A 168 8.73 3.26 -14.41
C ALA A 168 7.83 3.20 -13.16
N GLY A 169 7.22 4.32 -12.77
CA GLY A 169 6.23 4.41 -11.70
C GLY A 169 4.94 3.64 -11.98
N THR A 170 4.53 3.44 -13.24
CA THR A 170 3.36 2.61 -13.57
C THR A 170 3.68 1.11 -13.48
N VAL A 171 4.92 0.72 -13.80
CA VAL A 171 5.41 -0.66 -13.72
C VAL A 171 5.74 -1.05 -12.28
N VAL A 172 6.40 -0.17 -11.54
CA VAL A 172 6.81 -0.35 -10.14
C VAL A 172 6.20 0.79 -9.31
N PRO A 173 4.91 0.73 -8.93
CA PRO A 173 4.26 1.82 -8.20
C PRO A 173 4.88 2.10 -6.83
N PRO A 174 4.77 3.35 -6.32
CA PRO A 174 5.19 3.70 -4.98
C PRO A 174 4.59 2.76 -3.95
N ARG A 175 5.35 2.48 -2.88
CA ARG A 175 4.77 1.73 -1.76
C ARG A 175 3.80 2.70 -1.07
N PRO A 176 2.48 2.44 -1.05
CA PRO A 176 1.59 3.26 -0.26
C PRO A 176 2.09 3.21 1.18
N GLU A 177 2.28 4.38 1.78
CA GLU A 177 2.44 4.49 3.21
C GLU A 177 1.20 3.85 3.83
N LEU A 178 1.39 2.90 4.74
CA LEU A 178 0.29 2.37 5.52
C LEU A 178 -0.13 3.51 6.45
N VAL A 179 -0.99 4.40 5.97
CA VAL A 179 -1.63 5.40 6.83
C VAL A 179 -2.56 4.59 7.73
N PHE A 180 -2.20 4.51 9.00
CA PHE A 180 -3.08 3.95 10.03
C PHE A 180 -4.06 5.05 10.45
N GLY A 181 -5.32 4.69 10.68
CA GLY A 181 -6.39 5.66 10.92
C GLY A 181 -7.13 6.02 9.63
N ALA A 182 -8.04 5.15 9.22
CA ALA A 182 -9.00 5.47 8.19
C ALA A 182 -9.86 6.67 8.61
N ARG A 183 -10.33 7.44 7.63
CA ARG A 183 -11.34 8.47 7.90
C ARG A 183 -12.61 7.80 8.40
N THR A 184 -13.25 8.49 9.34
CA THR A 184 -14.47 8.08 10.04
C THR A 184 -15.37 9.30 10.21
N VAL A 185 -16.64 9.07 10.56
CA VAL A 185 -17.55 10.17 10.95
C VAL A 185 -17.25 10.53 12.41
N ALA A 186 -16.88 11.78 12.68
CA ALA A 186 -16.75 12.23 14.07
C ALA A 186 -18.09 12.11 14.80
N ASP A 187 -18.10 11.47 15.97
CA ASP A 187 -19.30 11.33 16.82
C ASP A 187 -19.26 12.29 18.03
N GLY A 188 -18.16 13.04 18.16
CA GLY A 188 -17.93 14.01 19.23
C GLY A 188 -16.88 13.54 20.23
N GLU A 189 -16.88 14.21 21.39
CA GLU A 189 -16.11 13.82 22.56
C GLU A 189 -17.09 13.30 23.62
N THR A 190 -16.75 12.21 24.29
CA THR A 190 -17.51 11.68 25.41
C THR A 190 -16.81 12.02 26.71
N ASP A 191 -17.58 12.45 27.73
CA ASP A 191 -17.05 12.57 29.08
C ASP A 191 -16.89 11.15 29.63
N VAL A 192 -15.64 10.69 29.70
CA VAL A 192 -15.27 9.39 30.25
C VAL A 192 -14.59 9.60 31.58
N ASP A 193 -14.88 8.75 32.56
CA ASP A 193 -14.02 8.66 33.74
C ASP A 193 -12.66 8.13 33.27
N ARG A 194 -11.65 8.99 33.29
CA ARG A 194 -10.26 8.66 32.89
C ARG A 194 -9.67 7.54 33.72
N GLU A 195 -10.19 7.32 34.93
CA GLU A 195 -9.81 6.18 35.77
C GLU A 195 -10.59 4.90 35.43
N GLY A 196 -11.53 4.93 34.49
CA GLY A 196 -12.26 3.76 33.98
C GLY A 196 -13.60 3.48 34.65
N GLY A 197 -14.17 4.41 35.41
CA GLY A 197 -15.55 4.30 35.91
C GLY A 197 -16.55 4.06 34.76
N GLY A 198 -17.40 3.05 34.89
CA GLY A 198 -18.35 2.66 33.85
C GLY A 198 -17.77 1.83 32.69
N VAL A 199 -16.45 1.60 32.65
CA VAL A 199 -15.80 0.78 31.62
C VAL A 199 -15.78 -0.69 32.04
N THR A 200 -16.18 -1.58 31.13
CA THR A 200 -15.91 -3.03 31.27
C THR A 200 -14.94 -3.48 30.19
N VAL A 201 -13.83 -4.09 30.59
CA VAL A 201 -12.78 -4.61 29.70
C VAL A 201 -12.85 -6.12 29.65
N VAL A 202 -13.16 -6.68 28.50
CA VAL A 202 -13.09 -8.13 28.25
C VAL A 202 -11.75 -8.49 27.62
N VAL A 203 -10.99 -9.37 28.25
CA VAL A 203 -9.62 -9.73 27.83
C VAL A 203 -9.58 -11.19 27.39
N ASN A 204 -9.22 -11.46 26.14
CA ASN A 204 -9.05 -12.82 25.63
C ASN A 204 -7.58 -13.25 25.60
N PRO A 205 -7.12 -14.07 26.56
CA PRO A 205 -5.72 -14.47 26.67
C PRO A 205 -5.24 -15.38 25.52
N ARG A 206 -6.14 -15.92 24.69
CA ARG A 206 -5.82 -16.83 23.57
C ARG A 206 -5.39 -16.12 22.29
N SER A 207 -5.56 -14.80 22.21
CA SER A 207 -5.39 -14.06 20.96
C SER A 207 -3.94 -13.91 20.47
N ALA A 208 -2.96 -14.13 21.35
CA ALA A 208 -1.53 -13.94 21.09
C ALA A 208 -0.80 -15.23 20.65
N SER A 209 -1.41 -16.03 19.74
CA SER A 209 -0.90 -17.35 19.33
C SER A 209 0.48 -17.37 18.63
N GLY A 210 1.10 -16.21 18.40
CA GLY A 210 2.43 -16.08 17.80
C GLY A 210 3.57 -15.72 18.76
N THR A 211 3.30 -15.51 20.05
CA THR A 211 4.30 -15.18 21.08
C THR A 211 4.07 -16.04 22.32
N VAL A 212 5.09 -16.20 23.18
CA VAL A 212 5.07 -17.12 24.33
C VAL A 212 3.75 -16.97 25.13
N PRO A 213 2.89 -18.01 25.19
CA PRO A 213 1.59 -17.94 25.86
C PRO A 213 1.76 -17.55 27.33
N GLY A 214 1.11 -16.47 27.76
CA GLY A 214 1.04 -16.02 29.15
C GLY A 214 1.73 -14.68 29.46
N LEU A 215 2.71 -14.24 28.67
CA LEU A 215 3.41 -12.97 28.92
C LEU A 215 2.63 -11.74 28.42
N THR A 216 1.86 -11.84 27.33
CA THR A 216 1.14 -10.69 26.72
C THR A 216 -0.19 -10.41 27.40
N ALA A 217 -1.02 -11.42 27.66
CA ALA A 217 -2.32 -11.23 28.31
C ALA A 217 -2.17 -10.69 29.75
N ALA A 218 -1.13 -11.13 30.47
CA ALA A 218 -0.75 -10.59 31.77
C ALA A 218 -0.24 -9.14 31.64
N ASP A 219 0.48 -8.80 30.57
CA ASP A 219 0.93 -7.43 30.28
C ASP A 219 -0.25 -6.51 29.94
N VAL A 220 -1.20 -6.93 29.09
CA VAL A 220 -2.39 -6.15 28.74
C VAL A 220 -3.28 -5.92 29.95
N THR A 221 -3.58 -6.98 30.72
CA THR A 221 -4.38 -6.85 31.96
C THR A 221 -3.72 -5.89 32.93
N SER A 222 -2.40 -5.98 33.13
CA SER A 222 -1.65 -5.08 34.02
C SER A 222 -1.58 -3.64 33.50
N ARG A 223 -1.49 -3.44 32.19
CA ARG A 223 -1.53 -2.11 31.57
C ARG A 223 -2.91 -1.47 31.72
N VAL A 224 -3.97 -2.23 31.44
CA VAL A 224 -5.35 -1.78 31.62
C VAL A 224 -5.61 -1.45 33.09
N ALA A 225 -5.24 -2.33 34.02
CA ALA A 225 -5.45 -2.09 35.45
C ALA A 225 -4.69 -0.85 35.98
N ARG A 226 -3.52 -0.53 35.41
CA ARG A 226 -2.77 0.69 35.74
C ARG A 226 -3.39 1.95 35.14
N ALA A 227 -3.85 1.87 33.89
CA ALA A 227 -4.40 3.02 33.18
C ALA A 227 -5.85 3.32 33.60
N LEU A 228 -6.64 2.28 33.89
CA LEU A 228 -8.07 2.33 34.18
C LEU A 228 -8.36 1.59 35.51
N PRO A 229 -7.91 2.12 36.67
CA PRO A 229 -8.01 1.44 37.97
C PRO A 229 -9.45 1.17 38.46
N LYS A 230 -10.45 1.89 37.96
CA LYS A 230 -11.89 1.68 38.26
C LYS A 230 -12.60 0.79 37.24
N ALA A 231 -11.94 0.41 36.15
CA ALA A 231 -12.57 -0.43 35.13
C ALA A 231 -12.79 -1.85 35.65
N ARG A 232 -13.92 -2.45 35.28
CA ARG A 232 -14.19 -3.86 35.56
C ARG A 232 -13.53 -4.72 34.49
N ILE A 233 -12.53 -5.52 34.88
CA ILE A 233 -11.81 -6.41 33.96
C ILE A 233 -12.37 -7.83 34.05
N ILE A 234 -12.76 -8.40 32.91
CA ILE A 234 -13.29 -9.75 32.76
C ILE A 234 -12.32 -10.55 31.88
N PRO A 235 -11.48 -11.42 32.47
CA PRO A 235 -10.64 -12.32 31.70
C PRO A 235 -11.49 -13.50 31.17
N LEU A 236 -11.42 -13.75 29.87
CA LEU A 236 -12.07 -14.91 29.25
C LEU A 236 -11.27 -16.20 29.52
N SER A 237 -12.00 -17.25 29.86
CA SER A 237 -11.51 -18.60 30.07
C SER A 237 -11.79 -19.49 28.86
N ALA A 238 -11.27 -20.72 28.93
CA ALA A 238 -11.30 -21.65 27.83
C ALA A 238 -12.71 -22.08 27.40
N ASP A 239 -13.58 -22.19 28.40
CA ASP A 239 -14.90 -22.80 28.32
C ASP A 239 -16.02 -21.74 28.34
N ASP A 240 -15.65 -20.45 28.33
CA ASP A 240 -16.61 -19.36 28.36
C ASP A 240 -17.35 -19.23 27.03
N ASP A 241 -18.65 -18.98 27.12
CA ASP A 241 -19.44 -18.47 26.01
C ASP A 241 -19.04 -17.01 25.75
N VAL A 242 -18.11 -16.81 24.82
CA VAL A 242 -17.58 -15.49 24.46
C VAL A 242 -18.71 -14.52 24.08
N VAL A 243 -19.74 -15.01 23.37
CA VAL A 243 -20.86 -14.16 22.94
C VAL A 243 -21.67 -13.73 24.16
N GLY A 244 -22.04 -14.66 25.03
CA GLY A 244 -22.77 -14.36 26.27
C GLY A 244 -22.01 -13.43 27.22
N VAL A 245 -20.68 -13.59 27.35
CA VAL A 245 -19.85 -12.71 28.18
C VAL A 245 -19.79 -11.29 27.59
N MET A 246 -19.57 -11.14 26.28
CA MET A 246 -19.54 -9.82 25.62
C MET A 246 -20.87 -9.09 25.75
N ASP A 247 -21.97 -9.82 25.54
CA ASP A 247 -23.34 -9.32 25.65
C ASP A 247 -23.65 -8.84 27.09
N GLN A 248 -23.25 -9.61 28.11
CA GLN A 248 -23.40 -9.19 29.50
C GLN A 248 -22.50 -7.99 29.86
N ALA A 249 -21.27 -7.95 29.36
CA ALA A 249 -20.35 -6.85 29.56
C ALA A 249 -20.90 -5.55 28.97
N ALA A 250 -21.43 -5.59 27.74
CA ALA A 250 -22.04 -4.44 27.06
C ALA A 250 -23.29 -3.93 27.78
N ARG A 251 -24.15 -4.82 28.28
CA ARG A 251 -25.35 -4.43 29.05
C ARG A 251 -25.03 -3.61 30.29
N THR A 252 -23.96 -3.96 30.99
CA THR A 252 -23.65 -3.49 32.34
C THR A 252 -22.51 -2.47 32.37
N SER A 253 -22.13 -1.95 31.21
CA SER A 253 -21.10 -0.91 31.06
C SER A 253 -21.62 0.27 30.27
N GLU A 254 -20.98 1.41 30.45
CA GLU A 254 -21.15 2.59 29.60
C GLU A 254 -20.25 2.49 28.37
N VAL A 255 -19.05 1.91 28.55
CA VAL A 255 -18.08 1.63 27.48
C VAL A 255 -17.65 0.17 27.56
N LEU A 256 -17.72 -0.51 26.40
CA LEU A 256 -17.16 -1.85 26.24
C LEU A 256 -15.75 -1.74 25.67
N ALA A 257 -14.76 -2.25 26.39
CA ALA A 257 -13.40 -2.40 25.89
C ALA A 257 -13.08 -3.88 25.65
N VAL A 258 -12.40 -4.17 24.54
CA VAL A 258 -12.13 -5.56 24.12
C VAL A 258 -10.67 -5.71 23.76
N ALA A 259 -9.96 -6.58 24.50
CA ALA A 259 -8.61 -6.99 24.20
C ALA A 259 -8.60 -8.39 23.57
N GLY A 260 -8.18 -8.46 22.30
CA GLY A 260 -8.04 -9.72 21.60
C GLY A 260 -7.78 -9.57 20.11
N GLY A 261 -7.91 -10.69 19.38
CA GLY A 261 -7.81 -10.73 17.92
C GLY A 261 -9.11 -10.41 17.20
N ASP A 262 -9.09 -10.49 15.87
CA ASP A 262 -10.21 -10.04 15.02
C ASP A 262 -11.56 -10.70 15.37
N GLY A 263 -11.59 -12.01 15.68
CA GLY A 263 -12.83 -12.71 16.08
C GLY A 263 -13.37 -12.25 17.45
N THR A 264 -12.50 -11.99 18.43
CA THR A 264 -12.90 -11.45 19.74
C THR A 264 -13.44 -10.02 19.60
N VAL A 265 -12.80 -9.22 18.76
CA VAL A 265 -13.24 -7.86 18.45
C VAL A 265 -14.57 -7.86 17.70
N ASN A 266 -14.80 -8.81 16.80
CA ASN A 266 -16.08 -8.98 16.10
C ASN A 266 -17.21 -9.28 17.09
N ALA A 267 -17.03 -10.25 18.01
CA ALA A 267 -18.01 -10.55 19.06
C ALA A 267 -18.30 -9.32 19.96
N GLY A 268 -17.25 -8.58 20.32
CA GLY A 268 -17.38 -7.33 21.07
C GLY A 268 -18.14 -6.25 20.32
N ALA A 269 -17.89 -6.09 19.02
CA ALA A 269 -18.60 -5.12 18.18
C ALA A 269 -20.08 -5.47 18.02
N GLN A 270 -20.42 -6.76 17.93
CA GLN A 270 -21.82 -7.21 17.91
C GLN A 270 -22.54 -6.79 19.20
N ALA A 271 -21.97 -7.12 20.36
CA ALA A 271 -22.53 -6.74 21.65
C ALA A 271 -22.61 -5.20 21.82
N ALA A 272 -21.61 -4.46 21.35
CA ALA A 272 -21.62 -3.00 21.39
C ALA A 272 -22.75 -2.41 20.52
N LEU A 273 -23.04 -2.98 19.35
CA LEU A 273 -24.17 -2.57 18.51
C LEU A 273 -25.51 -2.88 19.17
N ASP A 274 -25.66 -4.07 19.73
CA ASP A 274 -26.93 -4.54 20.31
C ASP A 274 -27.35 -3.71 21.53
N HIS A 275 -26.38 -3.16 22.27
CA HIS A 275 -26.61 -2.34 23.48
C HIS A 275 -26.30 -0.85 23.29
N ASP A 276 -26.05 -0.41 22.05
CA ASP A 276 -25.62 0.95 21.71
C ASP A 276 -24.51 1.48 22.66
N ARG A 277 -23.38 0.78 22.70
CA ARG A 277 -22.20 1.13 23.51
C ARG A 277 -21.02 1.56 22.64
N PRO A 278 -20.29 2.61 23.02
CA PRO A 278 -18.97 2.86 22.45
C PRO A 278 -18.02 1.69 22.69
N LEU A 279 -17.28 1.31 21.65
CA LEU A 279 -16.32 0.21 21.66
C LEU A 279 -14.88 0.74 21.68
N LEU A 280 -14.10 0.34 22.68
CA LEU A 280 -12.65 0.51 22.72
C LEU A 280 -11.95 -0.78 22.30
N VAL A 281 -11.19 -0.76 21.22
CA VAL A 281 -10.46 -1.93 20.72
C VAL A 281 -9.01 -1.89 21.22
N LEU A 282 -8.61 -2.89 21.99
CA LEU A 282 -7.25 -3.07 22.48
C LEU A 282 -6.55 -4.15 21.62
N PRO A 283 -5.55 -3.79 20.79
CA PRO A 283 -4.93 -4.72 19.87
C PRO A 283 -4.01 -5.72 20.60
N ASP A 284 -4.53 -6.92 20.91
CA ASP A 284 -3.81 -8.02 21.58
C ASP A 284 -3.78 -9.32 20.75
N GLY A 285 -4.18 -9.25 19.49
CA GLY A 285 -4.10 -10.37 18.54
C GLY A 285 -2.93 -10.30 17.55
N THR A 286 -2.79 -11.35 16.73
CA THR A 286 -1.71 -11.46 15.73
C THR A 286 -1.88 -10.50 14.53
N LEU A 287 -3.11 -10.35 14.00
CA LEU A 287 -3.36 -9.56 12.78
C LEU A 287 -3.95 -8.17 13.07
N ASN A 288 -4.88 -8.08 14.02
CA ASN A 288 -5.55 -6.86 14.49
C ASN A 288 -5.99 -5.94 13.33
N ASN A 289 -6.60 -6.50 12.29
CA ASN A 289 -6.88 -5.78 11.06
C ASN A 289 -7.81 -4.59 11.31
N PHE A 290 -8.85 -4.78 12.14
CA PHE A 290 -9.78 -3.71 12.45
C PHE A 290 -9.12 -2.60 13.30
N ALA A 291 -8.44 -2.96 14.39
CA ALA A 291 -7.75 -2.00 15.26
C ALA A 291 -6.70 -1.18 14.49
N ARG A 292 -5.91 -1.82 13.63
CA ARG A 292 -4.92 -1.14 12.78
C ARG A 292 -5.57 -0.18 11.79
N THR A 293 -6.72 -0.55 11.23
CA THR A 293 -7.47 0.33 10.32
C THR A 293 -8.00 1.55 11.07
N LEU A 294 -8.39 1.42 12.34
CA LEU A 294 -8.77 2.54 13.22
C LEU A 294 -7.60 3.43 13.68
N GLY A 295 -6.35 3.05 13.41
CA GLY A 295 -5.17 3.77 13.92
C GLY A 295 -4.67 3.27 15.29
N LEU A 296 -5.32 2.25 15.86
CA LEU A 296 -4.99 1.66 17.15
C LEU A 296 -3.90 0.59 16.96
N SER A 297 -2.66 1.05 16.84
CA SER A 297 -1.50 0.17 16.56
C SER A 297 -0.86 -0.45 17.80
N SER A 298 -1.24 -0.02 19.00
CA SER A 298 -0.84 -0.62 20.27
C SER A 298 -1.89 -0.39 21.35
N VAL A 299 -1.84 -1.18 22.43
CA VAL A 299 -2.69 -0.99 23.62
C VAL A 299 -2.49 0.40 24.23
N ASP A 300 -1.25 0.93 24.26
CA ASP A 300 -0.98 2.26 24.81
C ASP A 300 -1.58 3.39 23.96
N ILE A 301 -1.67 3.20 22.64
CA ILE A 301 -2.34 4.15 21.74
C ILE A 301 -3.85 4.08 21.94
N ALA A 302 -4.41 2.89 22.12
CA ALA A 302 -5.83 2.72 22.40
C ALA A 302 -6.24 3.32 23.75
N LEU A 303 -5.45 3.11 24.80
CA LEU A 303 -5.69 3.73 26.11
C LEU A 303 -5.58 5.26 26.05
N ARG A 304 -4.65 5.82 25.27
CA ARG A 304 -4.58 7.26 25.02
C ARG A 304 -5.78 7.79 24.23
N ALA A 305 -6.23 7.05 23.21
CA ALA A 305 -7.44 7.41 22.46
C ALA A 305 -8.69 7.43 23.37
N PHE A 306 -8.74 6.53 24.35
CA PHE A 306 -9.77 6.55 25.39
C PHE A 306 -9.65 7.79 26.31
N ASP A 307 -8.45 8.10 26.81
CA ASP A 307 -8.20 9.27 27.68
C ASP A 307 -8.54 10.61 26.98
N ASP A 308 -8.29 10.67 25.68
CA ASP A 308 -8.68 11.80 24.81
C ASP A 308 -10.21 11.91 24.62
N GLY A 309 -10.98 10.87 24.95
CA GLY A 309 -12.45 10.86 24.87
C GLY A 309 -13.03 10.92 23.46
N ARG A 310 -12.22 10.72 22.41
CA ARG A 310 -12.65 10.92 21.02
C ARG A 310 -13.39 9.71 20.46
N LEU A 311 -14.60 9.95 19.99
CA LEU A 311 -15.43 8.94 19.34
C LEU A 311 -15.61 9.22 17.85
N ALA A 312 -15.68 8.12 17.11
CA ALA A 312 -16.10 8.14 15.73
C ALA A 312 -17.10 7.02 15.44
N ARG A 313 -17.89 7.21 14.39
CA ARG A 313 -18.77 6.19 13.84
C ARG A 313 -18.13 5.53 12.64
N VAL A 314 -18.32 4.22 12.56
CA VAL A 314 -17.88 3.37 11.46
C VAL A 314 -19.00 2.45 10.99
N ASP A 315 -18.89 2.04 9.74
CA ASP A 315 -19.79 1.13 9.09
C ASP A 315 -19.57 -0.31 9.55
N VAL A 316 -20.65 -1.08 9.51
CA VAL A 316 -20.65 -2.51 9.80
C VAL A 316 -21.29 -3.26 8.63
N GLY A 317 -20.60 -4.27 8.12
CA GLY A 317 -21.17 -5.19 7.15
C GLY A 317 -21.99 -6.27 7.85
N GLU A 318 -23.01 -6.78 7.20
CA GLU A 318 -23.83 -7.89 7.73
C GLU A 318 -24.01 -8.96 6.66
N VAL A 319 -23.97 -10.23 7.08
CA VAL A 319 -24.13 -11.42 6.24
C VAL A 319 -24.90 -12.48 7.03
N ASP A 320 -26.06 -12.90 6.53
CA ASP A 320 -26.92 -13.91 7.18
C ASP A 320 -27.14 -13.65 8.68
N GLY A 321 -27.39 -12.39 9.05
CA GLY A 321 -27.61 -11.94 10.43
C GLY A 321 -26.35 -11.84 11.30
N ARG A 322 -25.15 -12.06 10.73
CA ARG A 322 -23.86 -11.92 11.42
C ARG A 322 -23.14 -10.68 10.93
N ILE A 323 -22.51 -9.94 11.82
CA ILE A 323 -21.71 -8.78 11.41
C ILE A 323 -20.31 -9.19 10.91
N PHE A 324 -19.73 -8.35 10.06
CA PHE A 324 -18.31 -8.38 9.73
C PHE A 324 -17.74 -6.97 9.67
N LEU A 325 -16.57 -6.80 10.27
CA LEU A 325 -15.88 -5.53 10.39
C LEU A 325 -14.89 -5.33 9.26
N ASN A 326 -14.31 -6.39 8.70
CA ASN A 326 -13.30 -6.32 7.64
C ASN A 326 -13.85 -6.86 6.32
N THR A 327 -14.06 -8.17 6.24
CA THR A 327 -14.35 -8.85 4.97
C THR A 327 -15.14 -10.13 5.19
N SER A 328 -16.02 -10.43 4.25
CA SER A 328 -16.57 -11.76 4.07
C SER A 328 -16.19 -12.30 2.69
N SER A 329 -15.98 -13.60 2.55
CA SER A 329 -15.65 -14.21 1.27
C SER A 329 -16.23 -15.61 1.11
N PHE A 330 -16.46 -15.99 -0.15
CA PHE A 330 -17.00 -17.27 -0.55
C PHE A 330 -16.06 -17.96 -1.54
N GLY A 331 -16.01 -19.29 -1.49
CA GLY A 331 -15.21 -20.11 -2.40
C GLY A 331 -13.74 -20.15 -2.00
N SER A 332 -12.84 -20.19 -2.99
CA SER A 332 -11.43 -20.51 -2.75
C SER A 332 -10.55 -19.31 -2.33
N TYR A 333 -11.15 -18.14 -2.11
CA TYR A 333 -10.43 -16.91 -1.78
C TYR A 333 -9.55 -17.02 -0.53
N PRO A 334 -10.02 -17.51 0.64
CA PRO A 334 -9.17 -17.64 1.83
C PRO A 334 -7.93 -18.52 1.59
N ARG A 335 -8.11 -19.63 0.88
CA ARG A 335 -7.02 -20.57 0.54
C ARG A 335 -6.00 -19.94 -0.42
N MET A 336 -6.47 -19.15 -1.38
CA MET A 336 -5.60 -18.40 -2.28
C MET A 336 -4.78 -17.35 -1.52
N VAL A 337 -5.36 -16.66 -0.53
CA VAL A 337 -4.65 -15.69 0.32
C VAL A 337 -3.57 -16.38 1.16
N ASP A 338 -3.87 -17.50 1.82
CA ASP A 338 -2.89 -18.28 2.59
C ASP A 338 -1.71 -18.75 1.73
N ARG A 339 -2.01 -19.27 0.52
CA ARG A 339 -0.98 -19.67 -0.45
C ARG A 339 -0.10 -18.50 -0.88
N ARG A 340 -0.70 -17.33 -1.13
CA ARG A 340 0.03 -16.10 -1.48
C ARG A 340 1.02 -15.76 -0.38
N ASP A 341 0.61 -15.79 0.89
CA ASP A 341 1.49 -15.36 1.99
C ASP A 341 2.74 -16.21 2.14
N LYS A 342 2.60 -17.54 1.96
CA LYS A 342 3.73 -18.47 1.92
C LYS A 342 4.75 -18.13 0.82
N TRP A 343 4.28 -17.66 -0.33
CA TRP A 343 5.15 -17.29 -1.46
C TRP A 343 5.65 -15.84 -1.38
N ALA A 344 4.89 -14.93 -0.77
CA ALA A 344 5.14 -13.50 -0.78
C ALA A 344 6.49 -13.14 -0.16
N GLU A 345 6.95 -13.89 0.83
CA GLU A 345 8.25 -13.72 1.47
C GLU A 345 9.43 -14.00 0.53
N ARG A 346 9.25 -14.93 -0.43
CA ARG A 346 10.32 -15.42 -1.31
C ARG A 346 10.39 -14.66 -2.63
N ILE A 347 9.23 -14.43 -3.25
CA ILE A 347 9.16 -13.92 -4.63
C ILE A 347 8.42 -12.58 -4.75
N GLY A 348 8.07 -11.98 -3.60
CA GLY A 348 7.32 -10.74 -3.54
C GLY A 348 5.82 -10.92 -3.75
N LYS A 349 5.02 -9.94 -3.30
CA LYS A 349 3.56 -10.04 -3.21
C LYS A 349 2.86 -10.29 -4.56
N TRP A 350 3.32 -9.66 -5.64
CA TRP A 350 2.64 -9.72 -6.94
C TRP A 350 2.90 -11.04 -7.69
N PRO A 351 4.15 -11.52 -7.81
CA PRO A 351 4.40 -12.86 -8.37
C PRO A 351 3.81 -13.98 -7.52
N ALA A 352 3.85 -13.84 -6.19
CA ALA A 352 3.23 -14.77 -5.26
C ALA A 352 1.71 -14.88 -5.47
N PHE A 353 1.04 -13.75 -5.67
CA PHE A 353 -0.39 -13.73 -5.93
C PHE A 353 -0.75 -14.40 -7.26
N ALA A 354 -0.04 -14.11 -8.35
CA ALA A 354 -0.27 -14.76 -9.64
C ALA A 354 -0.09 -16.29 -9.57
N LEU A 355 0.98 -16.74 -8.90
CA LEU A 355 1.27 -18.15 -8.70
C LEU A 355 0.21 -18.83 -7.82
N ALA A 356 -0.18 -18.20 -6.71
CA ALA A 356 -1.20 -18.72 -5.79
C ALA A 356 -2.56 -18.82 -6.48
N LEU A 357 -2.96 -17.79 -7.24
CA LEU A 357 -4.19 -17.80 -8.03
C LEU A 357 -4.20 -18.94 -9.06
N TRP A 358 -3.10 -19.12 -9.81
CA TRP A 358 -3.00 -20.21 -10.78
C TRP A 358 -3.09 -21.59 -10.12
N GLN A 359 -2.36 -21.81 -9.02
CA GLN A 359 -2.38 -23.07 -8.28
C GLN A 359 -3.78 -23.35 -7.73
N ASP A 360 -4.44 -22.34 -7.17
CA ASP A 360 -5.78 -22.47 -6.62
C ASP A 360 -6.82 -22.80 -7.71
N LEU A 361 -6.83 -22.06 -8.82
CA LEU A 361 -7.74 -22.29 -9.94
C LEU A 361 -7.56 -23.66 -10.61
N ARG A 362 -6.37 -24.28 -10.52
CA ARG A 362 -6.13 -25.64 -11.01
C ARG A 362 -6.77 -26.72 -10.15
N GLU A 363 -6.90 -26.48 -8.85
CA GLU A 363 -7.39 -27.45 -7.88
C GLU A 363 -8.89 -27.33 -7.60
N VAL A 364 -9.49 -26.16 -7.88
CA VAL A 364 -10.94 -25.94 -7.69
C VAL A 364 -11.67 -26.08 -9.02
N SER A 365 -12.98 -26.27 -8.93
CA SER A 365 -13.92 -26.09 -10.03
C SER A 365 -14.90 -24.98 -9.67
N PRO A 366 -15.30 -24.13 -10.64
CA PRO A 366 -16.23 -23.04 -10.35
C PRO A 366 -17.60 -23.59 -9.97
N ILE A 367 -18.22 -22.96 -8.98
CA ILE A 367 -19.50 -23.36 -8.41
C ILE A 367 -20.62 -22.61 -9.14
N SER A 368 -21.70 -23.31 -9.50
CA SER A 368 -22.90 -22.65 -10.02
C SER A 368 -23.57 -21.85 -8.90
N ALA A 369 -23.74 -20.55 -9.10
CA ALA A 369 -24.38 -19.64 -8.15
C ALA A 369 -25.27 -18.64 -8.90
N VAL A 370 -26.09 -17.90 -8.16
CA VAL A 370 -26.84 -16.76 -8.69
C VAL A 370 -26.35 -15.52 -7.95
N VAL A 371 -25.81 -14.55 -8.67
CA VAL A 371 -25.25 -13.30 -8.13
C VAL A 371 -26.19 -12.17 -8.51
N ASP A 372 -26.86 -11.57 -7.53
CA ASP A 372 -27.87 -10.51 -7.74
C ASP A 372 -28.96 -10.87 -8.75
N GLY A 373 -29.40 -12.13 -8.75
CA GLY A 373 -30.42 -12.65 -9.68
C GLY A 373 -29.86 -13.22 -10.99
N GLU A 374 -28.59 -12.97 -11.31
CA GLU A 374 -27.97 -13.46 -12.54
C GLU A 374 -27.23 -14.80 -12.33
N PRO A 375 -27.55 -15.86 -13.10
CA PRO A 375 -26.84 -17.13 -13.02
C PRO A 375 -25.37 -17.00 -13.46
N ALA A 376 -24.44 -17.48 -12.64
CA ALA A 376 -23.01 -17.45 -12.92
C ALA A 376 -22.30 -18.70 -12.42
N LYS A 377 -21.17 -19.05 -13.06
CA LYS A 377 -20.21 -20.01 -12.50
C LYS A 377 -19.12 -19.23 -11.79
N VAL A 378 -19.08 -19.28 -10.46
CA VAL A 378 -18.24 -18.45 -9.60
C VAL A 378 -17.08 -19.26 -9.05
N TRP A 379 -15.85 -18.74 -9.16
CA TRP A 379 -14.67 -19.28 -8.50
C TRP A 379 -14.62 -18.83 -7.04
N TRP A 380 -14.81 -17.54 -6.82
CA TRP A 380 -14.91 -16.93 -5.50
C TRP A 380 -15.61 -15.57 -5.58
N ALA A 381 -16.11 -15.14 -4.43
CA ALA A 381 -16.59 -13.78 -4.22
C ALA A 381 -15.94 -13.20 -2.95
N PHE A 382 -15.57 -11.94 -3.01
CA PHE A 382 -15.05 -11.16 -1.89
C PHE A 382 -15.99 -9.98 -1.65
N VAL A 383 -16.33 -9.75 -0.39
CA VAL A 383 -17.20 -8.67 0.07
C VAL A 383 -16.47 -7.94 1.18
N GLY A 384 -15.92 -6.77 0.86
CA GLY A 384 -15.26 -5.89 1.83
C GLY A 384 -16.24 -4.94 2.49
N ASN A 385 -16.08 -4.70 3.80
CA ASN A 385 -16.77 -3.63 4.52
C ASN A 385 -16.06 -2.30 4.20
N CYS A 386 -16.68 -1.43 3.40
CA CYS A 386 -16.09 -0.24 2.77
C CYS A 386 -15.14 -0.56 1.61
N GLN A 387 -14.83 0.47 0.82
CA GLN A 387 -13.94 0.37 -0.34
C GLN A 387 -12.51 -0.04 0.07
N TYR A 388 -12.03 -1.14 -0.50
CA TYR A 388 -10.62 -1.52 -0.39
C TYR A 388 -9.81 -0.89 -1.52
N ARG A 389 -8.74 -0.21 -1.15
CA ARG A 389 -7.70 0.16 -2.10
C ARG A 389 -6.89 -1.08 -2.47
N THR A 390 -6.87 -1.37 -3.77
CA THR A 390 -6.10 -2.48 -4.31
C THR A 390 -4.63 -2.11 -4.46
N HIS A 391 -3.74 -2.88 -3.82
CA HIS A 391 -2.31 -2.78 -4.10
C HIS A 391 -1.88 -3.99 -4.92
N GLY A 392 -1.38 -3.74 -6.14
CA GLY A 392 -1.08 -4.83 -7.06
C GLY A 392 -2.30 -5.73 -7.31
N ARG A 393 -3.52 -5.15 -7.24
CA ARG A 393 -4.82 -5.80 -7.48
C ARG A 393 -5.33 -6.72 -6.37
N VAL A 394 -4.65 -6.73 -5.23
CA VAL A 394 -5.12 -7.38 -4.01
C VAL A 394 -5.76 -6.32 -3.11
N PRO A 395 -7.01 -6.53 -2.64
CA PRO A 395 -7.62 -5.66 -1.63
C PRO A 395 -6.73 -5.65 -0.38
N ALA A 396 -6.23 -4.48 0.02
CA ALA A 396 -5.19 -4.41 1.05
C ALA A 396 -5.50 -3.41 2.17
N LEU A 397 -6.13 -2.28 1.86
CA LEU A 397 -6.29 -1.16 2.79
C LEU A 397 -7.65 -0.52 2.64
N ARG A 398 -8.17 0.02 3.74
CA ARG A 398 -9.36 0.87 3.76
C ARG A 398 -8.95 2.26 4.22
N GLU A 399 -9.29 3.28 3.44
CA GLU A 399 -8.98 4.68 3.74
C GLU A 399 -10.15 5.42 4.38
N GLN A 400 -11.36 4.86 4.25
CA GLN A 400 -12.62 5.34 4.81
C GLN A 400 -13.34 4.14 5.42
N LEU A 401 -13.95 4.35 6.59
CA LEU A 401 -14.76 3.34 7.28
C LEU A 401 -16.23 3.72 7.37
N ASP A 402 -16.66 4.76 6.65
CA ASP A 402 -17.97 5.39 6.73
C ASP A 402 -18.60 5.64 5.34
N ASP A 403 -18.14 4.93 4.32
CA ASP A 403 -18.53 5.17 2.93
C ASP A 403 -19.91 4.61 2.55
N GLY A 404 -20.59 3.92 3.47
CA GLY A 404 -21.91 3.34 3.29
C GLY A 404 -21.96 2.21 2.25
N ARG A 405 -20.81 1.69 1.82
CA ARG A 405 -20.71 0.73 0.72
C ARG A 405 -19.99 -0.57 1.09
N LEU A 406 -20.30 -1.61 0.34
CA LEU A 406 -19.64 -2.90 0.28
C LEU A 406 -18.79 -2.95 -0.99
N ASP A 407 -17.54 -3.40 -0.87
CA ASP A 407 -16.64 -3.66 -1.98
C ASP A 407 -16.81 -5.11 -2.45
N VAL A 408 -17.61 -5.30 -3.49
CA VAL A 408 -17.95 -6.62 -4.03
C VAL A 408 -17.08 -6.93 -5.23
N ARG A 409 -16.32 -8.03 -5.11
CA ARG A 409 -15.44 -8.54 -6.15
C ARG A 409 -15.78 -9.98 -6.45
N VAL A 410 -16.17 -10.29 -7.67
CA VAL A 410 -16.58 -11.63 -8.07
C VAL A 410 -15.70 -12.11 -9.22
N LEU A 411 -15.18 -13.32 -9.10
CA LEU A 411 -14.46 -13.98 -10.19
C LEU A 411 -15.34 -15.10 -10.75
N THR A 412 -15.81 -14.94 -11.99
CA THR A 412 -16.62 -15.90 -12.72
C THR A 412 -15.79 -16.66 -13.76
N ALA A 413 -16.21 -17.90 -14.07
CA ALA A 413 -15.58 -18.75 -15.06
C ALA A 413 -16.11 -18.44 -16.47
N ARG A 414 -15.20 -18.12 -17.39
CA ARG A 414 -15.53 -17.87 -18.81
C ARG A 414 -15.04 -18.98 -19.72
N ALA A 415 -15.79 -19.30 -20.76
CA ALA A 415 -15.35 -20.20 -21.82
C ALA A 415 -14.89 -19.45 -23.08
N PRO A 416 -13.94 -19.99 -23.87
CA PRO A 416 -13.05 -21.11 -23.55
C PRO A 416 -11.89 -20.71 -22.60
N PHE A 417 -11.18 -21.70 -22.06
CA PHE A 417 -10.02 -21.57 -21.17
C PHE A 417 -10.27 -20.78 -19.86
N PRO A 418 -11.22 -21.22 -19.00
CA PRO A 418 -11.66 -20.46 -17.83
C PRO A 418 -10.55 -20.10 -16.84
N ARG A 419 -9.55 -20.97 -16.68
CA ARG A 419 -8.44 -20.75 -15.73
C ARG A 419 -7.45 -19.69 -16.24
N LEU A 420 -7.04 -19.81 -17.50
CA LEU A 420 -6.10 -18.87 -18.11
C LEU A 420 -6.73 -17.48 -18.21
N ARG A 421 -8.02 -17.42 -18.58
CA ARG A 421 -8.77 -16.16 -18.60
C ARG A 421 -8.95 -15.57 -17.21
N ALA A 422 -9.30 -16.37 -16.20
CA ALA A 422 -9.41 -15.88 -14.82
C ALA A 422 -8.09 -15.25 -14.32
N VAL A 423 -6.95 -15.87 -14.59
CA VAL A 423 -5.64 -15.26 -14.28
C VAL A 423 -5.42 -13.98 -15.08
N ALA A 424 -5.69 -14.00 -16.39
CA ALA A 424 -5.54 -12.82 -17.24
C ALA A 424 -6.44 -11.66 -16.81
N ASP A 425 -7.70 -11.91 -16.47
CA ASP A 425 -8.68 -10.91 -16.03
C ASP A 425 -8.22 -10.25 -14.73
N VAL A 426 -7.78 -11.07 -13.76
CA VAL A 426 -7.24 -10.57 -12.49
C VAL A 426 -5.93 -9.82 -12.70
N LEU A 427 -5.05 -10.20 -13.64
CA LEU A 427 -3.73 -9.58 -13.85
C LEU A 427 -3.69 -8.41 -14.84
N LEU A 428 -4.56 -8.37 -15.86
CA LEU A 428 -4.57 -7.38 -16.95
C LEU A 428 -5.64 -6.29 -16.80
N GLY A 429 -6.78 -6.58 -16.16
CA GLY A 429 -7.65 -5.54 -15.60
C GLY A 429 -9.08 -5.72 -16.01
N LYS A 430 -9.90 -4.75 -15.61
CA LYS A 430 -11.35 -4.75 -15.83
C LYS A 430 -11.69 -5.11 -17.28
N PHE A 431 -12.48 -6.16 -17.46
CA PHE A 431 -13.37 -6.25 -18.61
C PHE A 431 -14.71 -5.68 -18.17
N ALA A 432 -15.16 -4.63 -18.86
CA ALA A 432 -16.48 -4.08 -18.62
C ALA A 432 -17.54 -5.12 -19.05
N HIS A 433 -18.58 -5.28 -18.23
CA HIS A 433 -19.76 -6.15 -18.42
C HIS A 433 -19.58 -7.63 -18.05
N GLY A 434 -20.08 -8.00 -16.86
CA GLY A 434 -20.69 -9.30 -16.54
C GLY A 434 -19.86 -10.59 -16.62
N GLU A 435 -18.71 -10.59 -17.28
CA GLU A 435 -17.98 -11.80 -17.61
C GLU A 435 -16.52 -11.73 -17.13
N GLY A 436 -16.14 -12.63 -16.20
CA GLY A 436 -14.77 -12.74 -15.70
C GLY A 436 -14.61 -12.15 -14.31
N TYR A 437 -13.75 -11.14 -14.17
CA TYR A 437 -13.53 -10.44 -12.90
C TYR A 437 -14.33 -9.13 -12.83
N SER A 438 -15.26 -9.03 -11.88
CA SER A 438 -16.02 -7.82 -11.58
C SER A 438 -15.59 -7.20 -10.24
N GLU A 439 -15.59 -5.88 -10.18
CA GLU A 439 -15.32 -5.07 -8.98
C GLU A 439 -16.36 -3.94 -8.98
N ARG A 440 -17.21 -3.89 -7.94
CA ARG A 440 -18.26 -2.89 -7.81
C ARG A 440 -18.45 -2.48 -6.35
N LEU A 441 -18.82 -1.22 -6.15
CA LEU A 441 -19.27 -0.72 -4.86
C LEU A 441 -20.80 -0.73 -4.83
N THR A 442 -21.38 -1.27 -3.77
CA THR A 442 -22.84 -1.47 -3.64
C THR A 442 -23.27 -1.36 -2.19
N THR A 443 -24.56 -1.18 -1.90
CA THR A 443 -25.09 -1.22 -0.53
C THR A 443 -25.55 -2.62 -0.11
N GLY A 444 -25.70 -3.53 -1.07
CA GLY A 444 -26.06 -4.93 -0.82
C GLY A 444 -25.65 -5.88 -1.95
N LEU A 445 -25.65 -7.16 -1.63
CA LEU A 445 -25.38 -8.27 -2.54
C LEU A 445 -26.25 -9.46 -2.13
N THR A 446 -26.88 -10.12 -3.10
CA THR A 446 -27.55 -11.41 -2.87
C THR A 446 -26.81 -12.51 -3.61
N LEU A 447 -26.41 -13.55 -2.87
CA LEU A 447 -25.69 -14.70 -3.42
C LEU A 447 -26.44 -15.99 -3.11
N THR A 448 -27.00 -16.62 -4.15
CA THR A 448 -27.66 -17.93 -4.00
C THR A 448 -26.70 -19.04 -4.39
N ILE A 449 -26.43 -19.96 -3.47
CA ILE A 449 -25.54 -21.11 -3.66
C ILE A 449 -26.38 -22.38 -3.53
N PRO A 450 -26.74 -23.06 -4.64
CA PRO A 450 -27.57 -24.25 -4.61
C PRO A 450 -26.89 -25.46 -3.98
N GLY A 451 -25.58 -25.60 -4.13
CA GLY A 451 -24.80 -26.74 -3.66
C GLY A 451 -24.33 -26.62 -2.21
N GLU A 452 -24.01 -27.75 -1.59
CA GLU A 452 -23.44 -27.86 -0.24
C GLU A 452 -22.02 -28.47 -0.32
N PRO A 453 -21.11 -28.15 0.64
CA PRO A 453 -21.30 -27.23 1.77
C PRO A 453 -21.20 -25.75 1.37
N ARG A 454 -21.93 -24.87 2.07
CA ARG A 454 -21.97 -23.42 1.83
C ARG A 454 -21.06 -22.66 2.79
N LEU A 455 -19.76 -22.83 2.61
CA LEU A 455 -18.78 -22.22 3.52
C LEU A 455 -18.53 -20.76 3.17
N LEU A 456 -18.73 -19.89 4.15
CA LEU A 456 -18.41 -18.47 4.12
C LEU A 456 -17.27 -18.19 5.10
N ALA A 457 -16.27 -17.43 4.70
CA ALA A 457 -15.27 -16.91 5.62
C ALA A 457 -15.64 -15.49 6.02
N VAL A 458 -16.02 -15.27 7.27
CA VAL A 458 -16.47 -14.00 7.85
C VAL A 458 -15.40 -13.52 8.83
N ASP A 459 -14.72 -12.41 8.52
CA ASP A 459 -13.56 -11.88 9.26
C ASP A 459 -12.46 -12.93 9.55
N GLY A 460 -12.35 -13.96 8.70
CA GLY A 460 -11.38 -15.04 8.82
C GLY A 460 -11.92 -16.32 9.48
N GLU A 461 -13.11 -16.28 10.08
CA GLU A 461 -13.77 -17.47 10.63
C GLU A 461 -14.66 -18.14 9.59
N VAL A 462 -14.60 -19.46 9.49
CA VAL A 462 -15.41 -20.23 8.53
C VAL A 462 -16.74 -20.60 9.17
N VAL A 463 -17.83 -20.15 8.56
CA VAL A 463 -19.20 -20.46 8.97
C VAL A 463 -19.98 -21.10 7.82
N GLU A 464 -20.99 -21.89 8.17
CA GLU A 464 -21.94 -22.40 7.19
C GLU A 464 -23.05 -21.37 6.94
N GLY A 465 -23.24 -21.00 5.68
CA GLY A 465 -24.22 -20.03 5.22
C GLY A 465 -25.55 -20.66 4.77
N SER A 466 -26.57 -19.81 4.69
CA SER A 466 -27.87 -20.18 4.14
C SER A 466 -27.80 -20.37 2.62
N ARG A 467 -28.85 -20.97 2.03
CA ARG A 467 -28.94 -21.14 0.57
C ARG A 467 -28.87 -19.81 -0.19
N THR A 468 -29.48 -18.77 0.35
CA THR A 468 -29.51 -17.43 -0.23
C THR A 468 -28.88 -16.49 0.77
N VAL A 469 -27.59 -16.22 0.57
CA VAL A 469 -26.79 -15.37 1.45
C VAL A 469 -27.06 -13.92 1.09
N VAL A 470 -27.50 -13.13 2.07
CA VAL A 470 -27.78 -11.70 1.88
C VAL A 470 -26.74 -10.88 2.60
N PHE A 471 -26.07 -10.02 1.86
CA PHE A 471 -25.13 -9.04 2.38
C PHE A 471 -25.76 -7.66 2.41
N THR A 472 -25.72 -7.02 3.58
CA THR A 472 -26.21 -5.66 3.79
C THR A 472 -25.16 -4.84 4.53
N LYS A 473 -25.47 -3.56 4.69
CA LYS A 473 -24.57 -2.56 5.24
C LYS A 473 -25.32 -1.69 6.24
N ARG A 474 -24.75 -1.55 7.44
CA ARG A 474 -25.19 -0.60 8.46
C ARG A 474 -24.25 0.59 8.44
N HIS A 475 -24.71 1.72 7.90
CA HIS A 475 -23.91 2.94 7.75
C HIS A 475 -23.69 3.63 9.10
N ALA A 476 -22.43 3.98 9.42
CA ALA A 476 -22.01 4.72 10.61
C ALA A 476 -22.65 4.21 11.93
N ALA A 477 -22.82 2.90 12.03
CA ALA A 477 -23.61 2.27 13.09
C ALA A 477 -22.82 2.04 14.39
N LEU A 478 -21.55 1.68 14.28
CA LEU A 478 -20.72 1.34 15.44
C LEU A 478 -19.94 2.57 15.91
N ARG A 479 -20.06 2.90 17.20
CA ARG A 479 -19.25 3.93 17.85
C ARG A 479 -17.94 3.34 18.36
N VAL A 480 -16.82 3.93 17.99
CA VAL A 480 -15.47 3.45 18.34
C VAL A 480 -14.58 4.58 18.81
N PHE A 481 -13.67 4.28 19.73
CA PHE A 481 -12.59 5.20 20.09
C PHE A 481 -11.52 5.24 19.00
N VAL A 482 -11.05 6.44 18.67
CA VAL A 482 -10.03 6.69 17.64
C VAL A 482 -8.94 7.64 18.15
N PRO A 483 -7.68 7.48 17.72
CA PRO A 483 -6.60 8.36 18.16
C PRO A 483 -6.81 9.79 17.64
N ALA A 484 -6.21 10.77 18.31
CA ALA A 484 -6.06 12.10 17.76
C ALA A 484 -5.43 12.02 16.36
N VAL A 485 -6.05 12.65 15.36
CA VAL A 485 -5.36 12.85 14.09
C VAL A 485 -4.21 13.82 14.37
N GLU A 486 -2.98 13.32 14.41
CA GLU A 486 -1.79 14.17 14.30
C GLU A 486 -1.93 14.90 12.96
N THR A 487 -2.42 16.13 13.02
CA THR A 487 -2.32 17.06 11.90
C THR A 487 -0.83 17.36 11.80
N ASP A 488 -0.19 16.66 10.85
CA ASP A 488 1.20 16.85 10.42
C ASP A 488 1.52 18.35 10.45
N ARG A 489 2.31 18.78 11.44
CA ARG A 489 2.86 20.14 11.54
C ARG A 489 4.22 20.21 10.88
#